data_AF-A0A0K8R936-F1
#
_entry.id   AF-A0A0K8R936-F1
#
_cell.length_a   1.000
_cell.length_b   1.000
_cell.length_c   1.000
_cell.angle_alpha   90.00
_cell.angle_beta   90.00
_cell.angle_gamma   90.00
#
_symmetry.space_group_name_H-M   'P 1'
#
loop_
_entity.id
_entity.type
_entity.pdbx_description
1 polymer ?
#
loop_
_entity_poly.entity_id
_entity_poly.type
_entity_poly.pdbx_seq_one_letter_code
_entity_poly.pdbx_strand_id
1 'polypeptide(L)'
;MGVFYDDGLSFPGVHALSRELAFLIGAKRDNRKIQGCETKDRYLTATLDDSSSFRLSWCAEDAVYDFFLNKSSDNCWSDTPTPIIKNNWTLPSKYLEDSLNKGRVDLCTAHRFYLQPIVSCKNYSSHQRSQSCRVSCCEEGPNDVVDNVMEPDGRACGLFRYKNKMCIHGECLDFS
;
A
#
# COMPACT_ATOMS: atom_id res chain seq x y z
N MET A 1 -6.61 -4.97 20.52
CA MET A 1 -7.18 -3.81 19.81
C MET A 1 -6.03 -3.13 19.08
N GLY A 2 -6.20 -2.82 17.80
CA GLY A 2 -5.27 -2.00 17.02
C GLY A 2 -5.90 -0.65 16.72
N VAL A 3 -5.10 0.41 16.66
CA VAL A 3 -5.53 1.75 16.25
C VAL A 3 -4.56 2.22 15.18
N PHE A 4 -5.09 2.65 14.05
CA PHE A 4 -4.32 3.20 12.94
C PHE A 4 -5.00 4.44 12.40
N TYR A 5 -4.22 5.26 11.71
CA TYR A 5 -4.72 6.42 10.99
C TYR A 5 -4.96 6.03 9.53
N ASP A 6 -6.11 6.42 9.00
CA ASP A 6 -6.47 6.26 7.60
C ASP A 6 -7.11 7.57 7.13
N ASP A 7 -6.58 8.13 6.04
CA ASP A 7 -7.13 9.33 5.41
C ASP A 7 -8.16 9.00 4.33
N GLY A 8 -8.37 7.70 4.04
CA GLY A 8 -9.33 7.21 3.04
C GLY A 8 -8.95 7.54 1.59
N LEU A 9 -7.76 8.10 1.36
CA LEU A 9 -7.29 8.56 0.06
C LEU A 9 -5.95 7.90 -0.32
N SER A 10 -5.09 7.67 0.66
CA SER A 10 -3.78 7.07 0.51
C SER A 10 -3.79 5.61 0.98
N PHE A 11 -2.85 4.82 0.44
CA PHE A 11 -2.71 3.40 0.79
C PHE A 11 -1.92 3.06 2.07
N PRO A 12 -1.17 3.99 2.72
CA PRO A 12 -0.61 3.78 4.04
C PRO A 12 -1.61 3.32 5.11
N GLY A 13 -2.87 3.77 5.06
CA GLY A 13 -3.92 3.31 5.99
C GLY A 13 -4.15 1.80 5.93
N VAL A 14 -4.18 1.24 4.71
CA VAL A 14 -4.30 -0.22 4.48
C VAL A 14 -3.06 -0.96 4.98
N HIS A 15 -1.87 -0.38 4.79
CA HIS A 15 -0.62 -0.94 5.33
C HIS A 15 -0.67 -0.98 6.85
N ALA A 16 -1.01 0.14 7.49
CA ALA A 16 -1.11 0.26 8.93
C ALA A 16 -2.11 -0.75 9.49
N LEU A 17 -3.31 -0.85 8.91
CA LEU A 17 -4.31 -1.84 9.28
C LEU A 17 -3.76 -3.28 9.17
N SER A 18 -3.15 -3.61 8.03
CA SER A 18 -2.61 -4.96 7.78
C SER A 18 -1.54 -5.34 8.80
N ARG A 19 -0.68 -4.37 9.17
CA ARG A 19 0.35 -4.55 10.19
C ARG A 19 -0.23 -4.73 11.59
N GLU A 20 -1.18 -3.88 11.98
CA GLU A 20 -1.84 -4.01 13.28
C GLU A 20 -2.60 -5.34 13.37
N LEU A 21 -3.23 -5.79 12.29
CA LEU A 21 -3.86 -7.11 12.20
C LEU A 21 -2.83 -8.24 12.34
N ALA A 22 -1.68 -8.14 11.67
CA ALA A 22 -0.59 -9.11 11.80
C ALA A 22 -0.12 -9.25 13.26
N PHE A 23 0.06 -8.14 13.96
CA PHE A 23 0.42 -8.18 15.39
C PHE A 23 -0.69 -8.79 16.26
N LEU A 24 -1.96 -8.54 15.95
CA LEU A 24 -3.09 -9.15 16.67
C LEU A 24 -3.13 -10.68 16.51
N ILE A 25 -2.71 -11.21 15.36
CA ILE A 25 -2.63 -12.65 15.09
C ILE A 25 -1.26 -13.26 15.42
N GLY A 26 -0.45 -12.58 16.24
CA GLY A 26 0.76 -13.15 16.83
C GLY A 26 2.06 -12.90 16.05
N ALA A 27 2.02 -12.15 14.95
CA ALA A 27 3.25 -11.75 14.27
C ALA A 27 4.16 -10.96 15.23
N LYS A 28 5.47 -11.09 15.04
CA LYS A 28 6.47 -10.32 15.80
C LYS A 28 7.07 -9.24 14.92
N ARG A 29 7.53 -8.17 15.56
CA ARG A 29 8.20 -7.07 14.88
C ARG A 29 9.52 -7.54 14.26
N ASP A 30 9.76 -7.17 13.01
CA ASP A 30 11.05 -7.39 12.34
C ASP A 30 12.09 -6.37 12.80
N ASN A 31 12.85 -6.77 13.81
CA ASN A 31 13.96 -6.01 14.38
C ASN A 31 15.13 -6.90 14.80
N ARG A 32 15.13 -8.16 14.38
CA ARG A 32 16.17 -9.11 14.73
C ARG A 32 17.38 -8.86 13.84
N LYS A 33 18.59 -9.05 14.35
CA LYS A 33 19.83 -8.99 13.57
C LYS A 33 20.07 -10.29 12.78
N ILE A 34 19.04 -10.79 12.11
CA ILE A 34 19.06 -12.02 11.32
C ILE A 34 18.50 -11.65 9.94
N GLN A 35 19.26 -11.97 8.89
CA GLN A 35 18.86 -11.67 7.52
C GLN A 35 17.45 -12.21 7.22
N GLY A 36 16.64 -11.38 6.58
CA GLY A 36 15.25 -11.68 6.28
C GLY A 36 14.28 -11.37 7.43
N CYS A 37 14.76 -10.84 8.56
CA CYS A 37 13.96 -10.39 9.70
C CYS A 37 14.50 -9.08 10.30
N GLU A 38 15.38 -8.40 9.56
CA GLU A 38 15.94 -7.12 9.95
C GLU A 38 14.98 -5.99 9.56
N THR A 39 15.01 -4.90 10.31
CA THR A 39 14.21 -3.71 9.98
C THR A 39 14.52 -3.16 8.58
N LYS A 40 15.78 -3.32 8.13
CA LYS A 40 16.24 -2.87 6.80
C LYS A 40 15.65 -3.68 5.63
N ASP A 41 15.10 -4.87 5.91
CA ASP A 41 14.52 -5.75 4.88
C ASP A 41 13.09 -5.31 4.51
N ARG A 42 12.51 -4.37 5.28
CA ARG A 42 11.28 -3.64 4.93
C ARG A 42 10.06 -4.55 4.76
N TYR A 43 9.92 -5.61 5.55
CA TYR A 43 8.67 -6.38 5.60
C TYR A 43 7.56 -5.64 6.37
N LEU A 44 6.33 -6.16 6.27
CA LEU A 44 5.11 -5.58 6.85
C LEU A 44 5.26 -5.22 8.35
N THR A 45 5.99 -6.02 9.12
CA THR A 45 6.14 -5.83 10.57
C THR A 45 7.42 -5.09 10.98
N ALA A 46 8.20 -4.53 10.05
CA ALA A 46 9.44 -3.80 10.35
C ALA A 46 9.18 -2.33 10.75
N THR A 47 9.00 -1.48 9.75
CA THR A 47 8.72 -0.04 9.85
C THR A 47 7.52 0.27 8.97
N LEU A 48 6.60 1.12 9.43
CA LEU A 48 5.49 1.58 8.61
C LEU A 48 5.94 2.81 7.85
N ASP A 49 6.36 2.59 6.61
CA ASP A 49 6.68 3.62 5.63
C ASP A 49 6.32 3.13 4.21
N ASP A 50 6.33 4.03 3.24
CA ASP A 50 5.93 3.72 1.86
C ASP A 50 6.87 2.74 1.13
N SER A 51 8.03 2.42 1.72
CA SER A 51 9.01 1.48 1.17
C SER A 51 8.85 0.06 1.69
N SER A 52 7.93 -0.14 2.64
CA SER A 52 7.67 -1.45 3.23
C SER A 52 6.79 -2.33 2.34
N SER A 53 7.19 -3.60 2.25
CA SER A 53 6.50 -4.68 1.55
C SER A 53 5.27 -5.11 2.32
N PHE A 54 4.18 -5.41 1.60
CA PHE A 54 2.94 -5.95 2.17
C PHE A 54 3.02 -7.46 2.48
N ARG A 55 4.21 -7.97 2.77
CA ARG A 55 4.46 -9.38 3.08
C ARG A 55 5.09 -9.50 4.45
N LEU A 56 4.73 -10.56 5.17
CA LEU A 56 5.42 -10.95 6.38
C LEU A 56 6.83 -11.44 6.03
N SER A 57 7.77 -11.22 6.94
CA SER A 57 9.03 -11.97 6.93
C SER A 57 8.77 -13.41 7.34
N TRP A 58 9.70 -14.31 7.03
CA TRP A 58 9.63 -15.69 7.51
C TRP A 58 9.61 -15.76 9.05
N CYS A 59 10.27 -14.84 9.77
CA CYS A 59 10.19 -14.78 11.23
C CYS A 59 8.80 -14.38 11.74
N ALA A 60 8.15 -13.45 11.06
CA ALA A 60 6.80 -13.02 11.42
C ALA A 60 5.78 -14.11 11.07
N GLU A 61 5.94 -14.79 9.93
CA GLU A 61 5.12 -15.95 9.52
C GLU A 61 5.21 -17.09 10.53
N ASP A 62 6.42 -17.45 10.97
CA ASP A 62 6.65 -18.49 11.97
C ASP A 62 5.97 -18.14 13.31
N ALA A 63 6.04 -16.88 13.73
CA ALA A 63 5.36 -16.42 14.94
C ALA A 63 3.83 -16.47 14.83
N VAL A 64 3.28 -16.14 13.67
CA VAL A 64 1.84 -16.29 13.39
C VAL A 64 1.46 -17.77 13.44
N TYR A 65 2.24 -18.64 12.80
CA TYR A 65 2.00 -20.08 12.81
C TYR A 65 1.97 -20.65 14.23
N ASP A 66 2.96 -20.32 15.05
CA ASP A 66 3.00 -20.69 16.47
C ASP A 66 1.77 -20.18 17.24
N PHE A 67 1.34 -18.94 16.97
CA PHE A 67 0.14 -18.38 17.59
C PHE A 67 -1.10 -19.20 17.27
N PHE A 68 -1.29 -19.58 16.00
CA PHE A 68 -2.42 -20.40 15.57
C PHE A 68 -2.39 -21.80 16.20
N LEU A 69 -1.22 -22.45 16.28
CA LEU A 69 -1.09 -23.75 16.94
C LEU A 69 -1.48 -23.68 18.42
N ASN A 70 -0.97 -22.67 19.12
CA ASN A 70 -1.23 -22.45 20.55
C ASN A 70 -2.69 -22.07 20.86
N LYS A 71 -3.42 -21.55 19.89
CA LYS A 71 -4.82 -21.14 20.01
C LYS A 71 -5.79 -22.03 19.25
N SER A 72 -5.32 -23.17 18.73
CA SER A 72 -6.12 -24.08 17.91
C SER A 72 -7.42 -24.53 18.58
N SER A 73 -7.43 -24.72 19.90
CA SER A 73 -8.61 -25.17 20.67
C SER A 73 -9.50 -24.06 21.23
N ASP A 74 -9.03 -22.80 21.22
CA ASP A 74 -9.72 -21.64 21.79
C ASP A 74 -9.57 -20.45 20.82
N ASN A 75 -10.37 -20.49 19.75
CA ASN A 75 -10.35 -19.49 18.71
C ASN A 75 -11.72 -19.09 18.19
N CYS A 76 -11.78 -17.90 17.59
CA CYS A 76 -12.97 -17.32 16.98
C CYS A 76 -12.78 -16.99 15.50
N TRP A 77 -11.86 -17.68 14.81
CA TRP A 77 -11.56 -17.46 13.39
C TRP A 77 -11.84 -18.69 12.51
N SER A 78 -12.29 -19.79 13.12
CA SER A 78 -12.63 -21.03 12.42
C SER A 78 -14.06 -21.03 11.87
N ASP A 79 -14.87 -20.04 12.23
CA ASP A 79 -16.21 -19.85 11.67
C ASP A 79 -16.14 -19.26 10.25
N THR A 80 -17.18 -19.54 9.45
CA THR A 80 -17.29 -18.97 8.10
C THR A 80 -18.12 -17.69 8.18
N PRO A 81 -17.52 -16.50 8.00
CA PRO A 81 -18.26 -15.26 8.07
C PRO A 81 -19.22 -15.12 6.87
N THR A 82 -20.36 -14.48 7.09
CA THR A 82 -21.21 -14.03 5.97
C THR A 82 -20.61 -12.75 5.39
N PRO A 83 -20.30 -12.69 4.09
CA PRO A 83 -19.71 -11.49 3.49
C PRO A 83 -20.66 -10.30 3.61
N ILE A 84 -20.16 -9.19 4.17
CA ILE A 84 -20.89 -7.92 4.21
C ILE A 84 -21.08 -7.36 2.80
N ILE A 85 -20.04 -7.45 1.98
CA ILE A 85 -20.06 -7.06 0.56
C ILE A 85 -19.79 -8.31 -0.26
N LYS A 86 -20.75 -8.71 -1.11
CA LYS A 86 -20.61 -9.87 -2.00
C LYS A 86 -19.90 -9.46 -3.28
N ASN A 87 -19.03 -10.33 -3.80
CA ASN A 87 -18.35 -10.19 -5.09
C ASN A 87 -17.53 -8.91 -5.26
N ASN A 88 -16.89 -8.42 -4.19
CA ASN A 88 -16.04 -7.25 -4.25
C ASN A 88 -14.62 -7.60 -4.73
N TRP A 89 -14.47 -7.78 -6.04
CA TRP A 89 -13.17 -8.01 -6.70
C TRP A 89 -12.58 -6.73 -7.29
N THR A 90 -13.06 -5.58 -6.80
CA THR A 90 -12.73 -4.27 -7.36
C THR A 90 -11.39 -3.81 -6.82
N LEU A 91 -10.45 -3.49 -7.72
CA LEU A 91 -9.15 -2.96 -7.36
C LEU A 91 -9.24 -1.51 -6.85
N PRO A 92 -8.31 -1.06 -6.00
CA PRO A 92 -8.37 0.26 -5.37
C PRO A 92 -8.52 1.45 -6.33
N SER A 93 -7.89 1.38 -7.50
CA SER A 93 -7.99 2.41 -8.55
C SER A 93 -9.43 2.73 -8.97
N LYS A 94 -10.36 1.77 -8.85
CA LYS A 94 -11.78 1.97 -9.18
C LYS A 94 -12.53 2.75 -8.12
N TYR A 95 -12.19 2.58 -6.85
CA TYR A 95 -12.74 3.40 -5.76
C TYR A 95 -12.31 4.86 -5.88
N LEU A 96 -11.10 5.09 -6.39
CA LEU A 96 -10.54 6.43 -6.60
C LEU A 96 -10.79 6.97 -8.00
N GLU A 97 -11.47 6.24 -8.90
CA GLU A 97 -11.59 6.57 -10.32
C GLU A 97 -12.18 7.97 -10.53
N ASP A 98 -13.24 8.30 -9.80
CA ASP A 98 -13.90 9.59 -9.85
C ASP A 98 -13.02 10.74 -9.34
N SER A 99 -12.27 10.50 -8.28
CA SER A 99 -11.35 11.47 -7.68
C SER A 99 -10.12 11.72 -8.55
N LEU A 100 -9.58 10.65 -9.14
CA LEU A 100 -8.41 10.68 -10.02
C LEU A 100 -8.74 11.28 -11.40
N ASN A 101 -9.86 10.87 -12.01
CA ASN A 101 -10.22 11.33 -13.35
C ASN A 101 -10.70 12.79 -13.37
N LYS A 102 -11.30 13.27 -12.27
CA LYS A 102 -11.75 14.67 -12.14
C LYS A 102 -10.63 15.59 -11.62
N GLY A 103 -9.41 15.07 -11.41
CA GLY A 103 -8.28 15.83 -10.87
C GLY A 103 -8.54 16.41 -9.48
N ARG A 104 -9.45 15.81 -8.71
CA ARG A 104 -9.88 16.31 -7.38
C ARG A 104 -8.94 15.90 -6.26
N VAL A 105 -8.12 14.86 -6.49
CA VAL A 105 -7.13 14.37 -5.54
C VAL A 105 -5.76 14.43 -6.18
N ASP A 106 -4.85 15.18 -5.56
CA ASP A 106 -3.42 15.10 -5.82
C ASP A 106 -2.85 13.97 -4.96
N LEU A 107 -2.34 12.91 -5.59
CA LEU A 107 -1.79 11.75 -4.89
C LEU A 107 -0.60 12.13 -3.99
N CYS A 108 0.19 13.13 -4.36
CA CYS A 108 1.31 13.59 -3.55
C CYS A 108 0.83 14.24 -2.25
N THR A 109 -0.19 15.09 -2.35
CA THR A 109 -0.79 15.74 -1.18
C THR A 109 -1.54 14.75 -0.31
N ALA A 110 -2.22 13.76 -0.90
CA ALA A 110 -2.90 12.70 -0.17
C ALA A 110 -1.92 11.80 0.60
N HIS A 111 -0.81 11.37 -0.03
CA HIS A 111 0.17 10.49 0.62
C HIS A 111 1.04 11.17 1.70
N ARG A 112 1.22 12.50 1.64
CA ARG A 112 2.15 13.23 2.50
C ARG A 112 1.47 14.34 3.32
N PHE A 113 0.25 14.10 3.80
CA PHE A 113 -0.53 15.08 4.57
C PHE A 113 0.21 15.69 5.78
N TYR A 114 1.19 14.99 6.36
CA TYR A 114 1.98 15.45 7.51
C TYR A 114 3.26 16.22 7.15
N LEU A 115 3.68 16.24 5.89
CA LEU A 115 4.86 16.98 5.44
C LEU A 115 4.44 18.35 4.87
N GLN A 116 5.43 19.22 4.63
CA GLN A 116 5.21 20.50 3.92
C GLN A 116 4.38 20.32 2.64
N PRO A 117 3.71 21.35 2.10
CA PRO A 117 2.84 21.20 0.93
C PRO A 117 3.62 20.66 -0.27
N ILE A 118 3.54 19.35 -0.45
CA ILE A 118 4.07 18.62 -1.59
C ILE A 118 2.92 18.39 -2.54
N VAL A 119 3.15 18.73 -3.80
CA VAL A 119 2.18 18.63 -4.89
C VAL A 119 2.76 17.79 -6.02
N SER A 120 1.90 17.29 -6.90
CA SER A 120 2.34 16.67 -8.13
C SER A 120 3.13 17.67 -8.98
N CYS A 121 4.31 17.27 -9.47
CA CYS A 121 5.16 18.17 -10.26
C CYS A 121 4.44 18.62 -11.55
N LYS A 122 4.43 19.94 -11.82
CA LYS A 122 3.65 20.57 -12.92
C LYS A 122 4.00 20.05 -14.33
N ASN A 123 5.26 19.70 -14.57
CA ASN A 123 5.72 19.17 -15.87
C ASN A 123 5.37 17.69 -16.11
N TYR A 124 4.94 16.96 -15.08
CA TYR A 124 4.49 15.56 -15.15
C TYR A 124 2.95 15.48 -15.19
N SER A 125 2.37 16.20 -16.16
CA SER A 125 0.93 16.20 -16.40
C SER A 125 0.37 14.78 -16.62
N SER A 126 -0.93 14.62 -16.36
CA SER A 126 -1.71 13.36 -16.36
C SER A 126 -1.44 12.35 -17.49
N HIS A 127 -0.82 12.77 -18.60
CA HIS A 127 -0.43 11.93 -19.74
C HIS A 127 0.94 11.23 -19.59
N GLN A 128 1.88 11.76 -18.80
CA GLN A 128 3.14 11.07 -18.47
C GLN A 128 3.02 10.17 -17.23
N ARG A 129 2.05 10.46 -16.34
CA ARG A 129 1.81 9.74 -15.07
C ARG A 129 1.51 8.25 -15.23
N SER A 130 0.96 7.82 -16.36
CA SER A 130 0.56 6.41 -16.53
C SER A 130 1.71 5.49 -16.94
N GLN A 131 2.94 5.95 -17.21
CA GLN A 131 3.94 5.04 -17.78
C GLN A 131 4.58 4.10 -16.75
N SER A 132 4.78 4.55 -15.51
CA SER A 132 5.64 3.88 -14.51
C SER A 132 4.95 3.50 -13.20
N CYS A 133 3.63 3.71 -13.06
CA CYS A 133 2.90 3.47 -11.81
C CYS A 133 3.39 4.26 -10.60
N ARG A 134 4.05 5.38 -10.87
CA ARG A 134 4.62 6.28 -9.87
C ARG A 134 4.34 7.73 -10.27
N VAL A 135 3.97 8.55 -9.29
CA VAL A 135 3.75 9.98 -9.44
C VAL A 135 4.90 10.71 -8.77
N SER A 136 5.55 11.60 -9.53
CA SER A 136 6.60 12.47 -9.02
C SER A 136 6.01 13.64 -8.23
N CYS A 137 6.54 13.82 -7.02
CA CYS A 137 6.07 14.78 -6.03
C CYS A 137 7.15 15.81 -5.75
N CYS A 138 6.76 17.08 -5.74
CA CYS A 138 7.64 18.24 -5.60
C CYS A 138 7.16 19.12 -4.44
N GLU A 139 8.08 19.68 -3.66
CA GLU A 139 7.77 20.78 -2.76
C GLU A 139 7.29 21.99 -3.58
N GLU A 140 6.38 22.79 -3.01
CA GLU A 140 5.96 24.04 -3.62
C GLU A 140 7.11 25.08 -3.59
N GLY A 141 8.01 25.04 -4.57
CA GLY A 141 9.20 25.89 -4.64
C GLY A 141 10.15 25.61 -5.82
N PRO A 142 11.27 26.33 -5.97
CA PRO A 142 12.16 26.24 -7.14
C PRO A 142 13.14 25.05 -7.11
N ASN A 143 13.21 24.30 -6.01
CA ASN A 143 14.09 23.15 -5.87
C ASN A 143 13.26 21.86 -5.98
N ASP A 144 13.28 21.25 -7.16
CA ASP A 144 12.62 19.98 -7.44
C ASP A 144 13.33 18.82 -6.70
N VAL A 145 13.16 18.70 -5.38
CA VAL A 145 13.45 17.43 -4.71
C VAL A 145 12.35 16.47 -5.11
N VAL A 146 12.67 15.57 -6.04
CA VAL A 146 11.70 14.62 -6.60
C VAL A 146 11.65 13.36 -5.72
N ASP A 147 10.61 13.26 -4.90
CA ASP A 147 10.17 11.97 -4.33
C ASP A 147 9.08 11.36 -5.24
N ASN A 148 8.76 10.09 -5.06
CA ASN A 148 7.69 9.43 -5.82
C ASN A 148 6.72 8.70 -4.91
N VAL A 149 5.43 8.83 -5.21
CA VAL A 149 4.36 8.03 -4.60
C VAL A 149 3.85 7.00 -5.59
N MET A 150 3.33 5.87 -5.11
CA MET A 150 2.81 4.81 -5.96
C MET A 150 1.38 5.12 -6.41
N GLU A 151 1.06 4.81 -7.67
CA GLU A 151 -0.32 4.80 -8.15
C GLU A 151 -1.10 3.62 -7.53
N PRO A 152 -2.42 3.74 -7.31
CA PRO A 152 -3.26 2.65 -6.84
C PRO A 152 -3.21 1.42 -7.75
N ASP A 153 -3.31 0.25 -7.12
CA ASP A 153 -3.47 -1.01 -7.84
C ASP A 153 -4.70 -0.98 -8.76
N GLY A 154 -4.52 -1.49 -9.98
CA GLY A 154 -5.50 -1.47 -11.06
C GLY A 154 -5.50 -0.22 -11.95
N ARG A 155 -4.70 0.80 -11.64
CA ARG A 155 -4.55 1.97 -12.52
C ARG A 155 -3.93 1.54 -13.84
N ALA A 156 -4.52 1.92 -14.97
CA ALA A 156 -3.97 1.60 -16.29
C ALA A 156 -2.57 2.23 -16.47
N CYS A 157 -1.64 1.49 -17.09
CA CYS A 157 -0.27 1.94 -17.28
C CYS A 157 0.36 1.61 -18.64
N GLY A 158 1.53 2.20 -18.93
CA GLY A 158 2.30 2.02 -20.18
C GLY A 158 2.01 3.06 -21.28
N LEU A 159 2.87 3.09 -22.31
CA LEU A 159 2.69 3.91 -23.53
C LEU A 159 1.59 3.33 -24.41
N PHE A 160 0.79 4.17 -25.08
CA PHE A 160 -0.16 3.79 -26.14
C PHE A 160 -1.04 2.54 -25.86
N ARG A 161 -2.20 2.69 -25.20
CA ARG A 161 -3.36 1.75 -25.26
C ARG A 161 -3.00 0.24 -25.34
N TYR A 162 -1.94 -0.23 -24.67
CA TYR A 162 -1.75 -1.66 -24.46
C TYR A 162 -2.83 -2.03 -23.44
N LYS A 163 -3.95 -2.55 -23.94
CA LYS A 163 -5.23 -2.70 -23.22
C LYS A 163 -5.19 -3.61 -21.99
N ASN A 164 -4.02 -4.14 -21.64
CA ASN A 164 -3.84 -5.23 -20.71
C ASN A 164 -2.70 -4.95 -19.72
N LYS A 165 -2.43 -3.67 -19.39
CA LYS A 165 -1.43 -3.32 -18.37
C LYS A 165 -2.02 -2.50 -17.24
N MET A 166 -1.68 -2.85 -16.01
CA MET A 166 -2.10 -2.11 -14.83
C MET A 166 -1.01 -2.04 -13.77
N CYS A 167 -1.13 -1.06 -12.90
CA CYS A 167 -0.28 -0.91 -11.73
C CYS A 167 -0.62 -1.98 -10.70
N ILE A 168 0.40 -2.67 -10.21
CA ILE A 168 0.33 -3.58 -9.06
C ILE A 168 1.59 -3.33 -8.24
N HIS A 169 1.42 -2.89 -6.99
CA HIS A 169 2.51 -2.59 -6.06
C HIS A 169 3.57 -1.64 -6.66
N GLY A 170 3.13 -0.60 -7.38
CA GLY A 170 4.01 0.39 -7.99
C GLY A 170 4.78 -0.09 -9.23
N GLU A 171 4.45 -1.27 -9.77
CA GLU A 171 4.99 -1.81 -11.02
C GLU A 171 3.91 -1.90 -12.10
N CYS A 172 4.28 -1.65 -13.36
CA CYS A 172 3.37 -1.77 -14.49
C CYS A 172 3.43 -3.18 -15.08
N LEU A 173 2.42 -4.01 -14.80
CA LEU A 173 2.38 -5.42 -15.15
C LEU A 173 1.33 -5.72 -16.21
N ASP A 174 1.60 -6.71 -17.05
CA ASP A 174 0.61 -7.29 -17.97
C ASP A 174 -0.41 -8.14 -17.19
N PHE A 175 -1.68 -8.07 -17.57
CA PHE A 175 -2.76 -8.91 -17.06
C PHE A 175 -3.55 -9.54 -18.22
N SER A 176 -3.80 -10.84 -18.11
CA SER A 176 -4.50 -11.66 -19.12
C SER A 176 -5.96 -11.86 -18.78
#